data_AF-A0A940SVW4-F1
#
_entry.id   AF-A0A940SVW4-F1
#
_cell.length_a   1.000
_cell.length_b   1.000
_cell.length_c   1.000
_cell.angle_alpha   90.00
_cell.angle_beta   90.00
_cell.angle_gamma   90.00
#
_symmetry.space_group_name_H-M   'P 1'
#
loop_
_entity.id
_entity.type
_entity.pdbx_description
1 polymer ?
#
loop_
_entity_poly.entity_id
_entity_poly.type
_entity_poly.pdbx_seq_one_letter_code
_entity_poly.pdbx_strand_id
1 'polypeptide(L)'
;MKKIPVIHFILGVIRIIGDTIGNNRSKTQKILSTLLIGASVIFLTACGTATLSITDDTVETNEAGLALIEGKVNNQAELTIDGSIIPTDKGRFSYDVQLTEDIAKKIILTTQYKNEKQSKTVTIKPSQAFVKHLAKEEKRLASEAKEQAEKEKRAKEIAAAETAVVMAETTPVQENYDKAFTLVQSLTSEKSDFEKRLEKVKQTIQLATEKAEKTKEAETALAVAESQPTKNHYEAAKLAIAAVPDETGNLATRLDNVNATILAAEQEVARQAQAEAQISSLAETGGTQEGSGITEMVYVTPTGAKYHARKCGNGTYTQASMEQALSRGLEPCSKCF
;
A
#
# COMPACT_ATOMS: atom_id res chain seq x y z
N MET A 1 22.84 -36.47 7.30
CA MET A 1 23.84 -36.03 6.31
C MET A 1 23.18 -35.97 4.94
N LYS A 2 22.69 -34.81 4.53
CA LYS A 2 21.97 -34.59 3.26
C LYS A 2 22.99 -34.25 2.17
N LYS A 3 23.05 -35.07 1.11
CA LYS A 3 23.86 -34.81 -0.08
C LYS A 3 23.25 -33.65 -0.86
N ILE A 4 24.03 -32.61 -1.12
CA ILE A 4 23.68 -31.49 -1.99
C ILE A 4 24.10 -31.90 -3.42
N PRO A 5 23.22 -31.84 -4.44
CA PRO A 5 23.62 -32.09 -5.81
C PRO A 5 24.30 -30.85 -6.40
N VAL A 6 25.44 -31.08 -7.04
CA VAL A 6 26.18 -30.09 -7.82
C VAL A 6 25.35 -29.74 -9.06
N ILE A 7 24.93 -28.48 -9.17
CA ILE A 7 24.23 -27.94 -10.33
C ILE A 7 25.28 -27.63 -11.41
N HIS A 8 25.25 -28.39 -12.50
CA HIS A 8 26.00 -28.07 -13.72
C HIS A 8 25.36 -26.83 -14.37
N PHE A 9 26.03 -25.68 -14.27
CA PHE A 9 25.71 -24.50 -15.07
C PHE A 9 26.24 -24.71 -16.50
N ILE A 10 25.36 -25.10 -17.42
CA ILE A 10 25.63 -25.08 -18.86
C ILE A 10 25.41 -23.63 -19.33
N LEU A 11 26.49 -22.86 -19.40
CA LEU A 11 26.50 -21.56 -20.09
C LEU A 11 26.97 -21.79 -21.53
N GLY A 12 26.00 -22.00 -22.42
CA GLY A 12 26.21 -21.85 -23.85
C GLY A 12 26.32 -20.38 -24.21
N VAL A 13 27.49 -19.97 -24.69
CA VAL A 13 27.67 -18.68 -25.35
C VAL A 13 28.26 -18.93 -26.73
N ILE A 14 27.38 -18.90 -27.73
CA ILE A 14 27.75 -18.69 -29.13
C ILE A 14 28.32 -17.28 -29.21
N ARG A 15 29.57 -17.13 -29.68
CA ARG A 15 30.08 -15.83 -30.12
C ARG A 15 30.77 -15.92 -31.47
N ILE A 16 30.33 -14.97 -32.28
CA ILE A 16 30.54 -14.77 -33.71
C ILE A 16 32.00 -14.40 -33.99
N ILE A 17 32.58 -15.03 -34.99
CA ILE A 17 33.87 -14.69 -35.59
C ILE A 17 33.72 -13.32 -36.24
N GLY A 18 34.47 -12.33 -35.75
CA GLY A 18 34.63 -11.03 -36.37
C GLY A 18 36.12 -10.75 -36.53
N ASP A 19 36.60 -10.86 -37.77
CA ASP A 19 37.95 -10.49 -38.17
C ASP A 19 38.25 -9.04 -37.82
N THR A 20 39.37 -8.79 -37.14
CA THR A 20 40.12 -7.55 -37.34
C THR A 20 41.61 -7.81 -37.13
N ILE A 21 42.31 -7.89 -38.26
CA ILE A 21 43.76 -7.90 -38.36
C ILE A 21 44.28 -6.54 -37.88
N GLY A 22 44.92 -6.52 -36.72
CA GLY A 22 45.60 -5.35 -36.16
C GLY A 22 47.10 -5.64 -36.01
N ASN A 23 47.86 -5.32 -37.05
CA ASN A 23 49.31 -5.39 -37.10
C ASN A 23 49.92 -4.36 -36.12
N ASN A 24 50.60 -4.79 -35.06
CA ASN A 24 51.51 -3.90 -34.33
C ASN A 24 52.71 -4.67 -33.75
N ARG A 25 53.80 -4.66 -34.50
CA ARG A 25 55.15 -5.05 -34.02
C ARG A 25 55.70 -3.93 -33.15
N SER A 26 55.80 -4.14 -31.84
CA SER A 26 56.68 -3.34 -30.98
C SER A 26 57.91 -4.16 -30.57
N LYS A 27 59.07 -3.61 -30.94
CA LYS A 27 60.43 -4.02 -30.53
C LYS A 27 60.60 -3.95 -29.01
N THR A 28 61.05 -5.04 -28.40
CA THR A 28 61.90 -5.15 -27.18
C THR A 28 62.00 -6.65 -26.83
N GLN A 29 63.06 -7.26 -26.33
CA GLN A 29 64.44 -6.88 -26.05
C GLN A 29 65.20 -8.21 -25.89
N LYS A 30 66.46 -8.26 -26.33
CA LYS A 30 67.34 -9.43 -26.28
C LYS A 30 67.48 -9.97 -24.85
N ILE A 31 67.27 -11.27 -24.67
CA ILE A 31 67.91 -12.02 -23.59
C ILE A 31 68.87 -13.00 -24.27
N LEU A 32 70.16 -12.69 -24.15
CA LEU A 32 71.26 -13.57 -24.51
C LEU A 32 71.25 -14.74 -23.53
N SER A 33 71.28 -15.97 -24.04
CA SER A 33 71.75 -17.14 -23.32
C SER A 33 72.53 -18.00 -24.29
N THR A 34 73.79 -17.62 -24.49
CA THR A 34 74.80 -18.45 -25.12
C THR A 34 75.30 -19.47 -24.11
N LEU A 35 75.03 -20.76 -24.36
CA LEU A 35 75.92 -21.83 -23.91
C LEU A 35 75.97 -22.94 -24.97
N LEU A 36 77.20 -23.32 -25.30
CA LEU A 36 77.65 -24.18 -26.39
C LEU A 36 76.93 -25.54 -26.47
N ILE A 37 76.56 -25.96 -27.69
CA ILE A 37 76.61 -27.38 -28.10
C ILE A 37 77.34 -27.46 -29.44
N GLY A 38 78.37 -28.30 -29.46
CA GLY A 38 79.32 -28.46 -30.56
C GLY A 38 78.68 -28.97 -31.85
N ALA A 39 79.32 -28.55 -32.94
CA ALA A 39 79.05 -29.02 -34.29
C ALA A 39 79.35 -30.52 -34.44
N SER A 40 78.45 -31.24 -35.10
CA SER A 40 78.81 -32.36 -35.95
C SER A 40 78.04 -32.23 -37.26
N VAL A 41 78.76 -31.72 -38.26
CA VAL A 41 78.36 -31.79 -39.66
C VAL A 41 78.80 -33.16 -40.16
N ILE A 42 77.85 -34.06 -40.35
CA ILE A 42 78.02 -35.27 -41.14
C ILE A 42 77.04 -35.17 -42.31
N PHE A 43 77.56 -34.84 -43.49
CA PHE A 43 76.85 -34.97 -44.76
C PHE A 43 76.88 -36.45 -45.16
N LEU A 44 75.81 -37.17 -44.82
CA LEU A 44 75.49 -38.49 -45.37
C LEU A 44 74.21 -38.33 -46.21
N THR A 45 74.23 -38.86 -47.42
CA THR A 45 73.06 -38.96 -48.32
C THR A 45 71.91 -39.66 -47.59
N ALA A 46 70.91 -38.89 -47.19
CA ALA A 46 69.82 -39.36 -46.33
C ALA A 46 68.84 -40.25 -47.13
N CYS A 47 68.81 -41.53 -46.79
CA CYS A 47 67.57 -42.29 -46.84
C CYS A 47 66.55 -41.50 -45.99
N GLY A 48 65.50 -40.95 -46.60
CA GLY A 48 64.62 -39.98 -45.94
C GLY A 48 63.85 -40.63 -44.80
N THR A 49 64.22 -40.31 -43.56
CA THR A 49 63.50 -40.72 -42.35
C THR A 49 62.60 -39.59 -41.85
N ALA A 50 61.58 -39.95 -41.07
CA ALA A 50 60.72 -38.95 -40.42
C ALA A 50 61.52 -38.25 -39.31
N THR A 51 61.70 -36.93 -39.39
CA THR A 51 62.40 -36.13 -38.37
C THR A 51 61.45 -35.13 -37.72
N LEU A 52 61.52 -35.03 -36.39
CA LEU A 52 60.83 -34.04 -35.58
C LEU A 52 61.78 -33.44 -34.54
N SER A 53 62.01 -32.14 -34.66
CA SER A 53 62.73 -31.32 -33.69
C SER A 53 61.79 -30.25 -33.14
N ILE A 54 61.84 -30.05 -31.83
CA ILE A 54 61.09 -29.03 -31.09
C ILE A 54 62.11 -28.17 -30.35
N THR A 55 61.83 -26.88 -30.21
CA THR A 55 62.72 -25.95 -29.50
C THR A 55 62.83 -26.33 -28.02
N ASP A 56 61.68 -26.54 -27.37
CA ASP A 56 61.58 -26.89 -25.95
C ASP A 56 60.56 -28.02 -25.75
N ASP A 57 60.85 -28.97 -24.86
CA ASP A 57 59.91 -30.02 -24.46
C ASP A 57 58.91 -29.55 -23.39
N THR A 58 59.15 -28.36 -22.84
CA THR A 58 58.33 -27.69 -21.85
C THR A 58 58.23 -26.20 -22.21
N VAL A 59 57.01 -25.71 -22.40
CA VAL A 59 56.75 -24.30 -22.72
C VAL A 59 55.82 -23.71 -21.68
N GLU A 60 56.13 -22.52 -21.17
CA GLU A 60 55.24 -21.77 -20.28
C GLU A 60 54.32 -20.84 -21.06
N THR A 61 53.08 -20.64 -20.58
CA THR A 61 52.16 -19.69 -21.18
C THR A 61 52.57 -18.24 -20.91
N ASN A 62 52.15 -17.29 -21.75
CA ASN A 62 52.12 -15.87 -21.38
C ASN A 62 50.99 -15.58 -20.37
N GLU A 63 50.79 -14.31 -19.99
CA GLU A 63 49.73 -13.88 -19.05
C GLU A 63 48.32 -14.23 -19.53
N ALA A 64 48.09 -14.27 -20.85
CA ALA A 64 46.80 -14.63 -21.41
C ALA A 64 46.57 -16.15 -21.47
N GLY A 65 47.54 -16.97 -21.05
CA GLY A 65 47.44 -18.44 -21.12
C GLY A 65 47.85 -19.03 -22.47
N LEU A 66 48.44 -18.25 -23.38
CA LEU A 66 48.92 -18.71 -24.69
C LEU A 66 50.38 -19.17 -24.61
N ALA A 67 50.68 -20.35 -25.12
CA ALA A 67 52.03 -20.86 -25.30
C ALA A 67 52.28 -21.16 -26.78
N LEU A 68 53.42 -20.70 -27.30
CA LEU A 68 53.82 -20.93 -28.68
C LEU A 68 54.78 -22.12 -28.76
N ILE A 69 54.44 -23.15 -29.53
CA ILE A 69 55.30 -24.28 -29.84
C ILE A 69 55.92 -24.06 -31.22
N GLU A 70 57.24 -24.08 -31.31
CA GLU A 70 57.96 -24.01 -32.58
C GLU A 70 58.86 -25.22 -32.79
N GLY A 71 59.03 -25.60 -34.06
CA GLY A 71 59.88 -26.73 -34.40
C GLY A 71 60.11 -26.91 -35.87
N LYS A 72 60.78 -28.01 -36.20
CA LYS A 72 61.10 -28.42 -37.57
C LYS A 72 60.76 -29.88 -37.79
N VAL A 73 60.24 -30.17 -38.98
CA VAL A 73 60.06 -31.50 -39.53
C VAL A 73 60.75 -31.60 -40.90
N ASN A 74 60.97 -32.82 -41.38
CA ASN A 74 61.35 -33.06 -42.76
C ASN A 74 60.29 -32.43 -43.71
N ASN A 75 60.72 -31.70 -44.74
CA ASN A 75 59.85 -31.03 -45.72
C ASN A 75 58.84 -31.96 -46.42
N GLN A 76 59.11 -33.26 -46.45
CA GLN A 76 58.23 -34.26 -47.06
C GLN A 76 57.35 -35.01 -46.05
N ALA A 77 57.53 -34.77 -44.75
CA ALA A 77 56.79 -35.44 -43.69
C ALA A 77 55.53 -34.67 -43.30
N GLU A 78 54.48 -35.40 -42.95
CA GLU A 78 53.24 -34.84 -42.41
C GLU A 78 53.39 -34.64 -40.90
N LEU A 79 53.12 -33.43 -40.41
CA LEU A 79 53.04 -33.13 -38.99
C LEU A 79 51.59 -33.21 -38.53
N THR A 80 51.34 -33.97 -37.47
CA THR A 80 50.08 -33.96 -36.73
C THR A 80 50.31 -33.51 -35.29
N ILE A 81 49.40 -32.71 -34.76
CA ILE A 81 49.36 -32.33 -33.34
C ILE A 81 48.00 -32.76 -32.80
N ASP A 82 48.02 -33.64 -31.79
CA ASP A 82 46.82 -34.30 -31.26
C ASP A 82 45.92 -34.92 -32.37
N GLY A 83 46.56 -35.44 -33.43
CA GLY A 83 45.89 -36.07 -34.58
C GLY A 83 45.42 -35.11 -35.68
N SER A 84 45.53 -33.79 -35.50
CA SER A 84 45.20 -32.79 -36.52
C SER A 84 46.42 -32.45 -37.37
N ILE A 85 46.29 -32.47 -38.70
CA ILE A 85 47.38 -32.12 -39.63
C ILE A 85 47.70 -30.63 -39.51
N ILE A 86 48.96 -30.32 -39.26
CA ILE A 86 49.45 -28.95 -39.11
C ILE A 86 50.29 -28.57 -40.34
N PRO A 87 49.98 -27.47 -41.03
CA PRO A 87 50.76 -27.02 -42.17
C PRO A 87 52.17 -26.61 -41.74
N THR A 88 53.14 -26.82 -42.62
CA THR A 88 54.54 -26.43 -42.39
C THR A 88 55.05 -25.56 -43.53
N ASP A 89 55.84 -24.54 -43.21
CA ASP A 89 56.55 -23.71 -44.20
C ASP A 89 58.01 -24.16 -44.27
N LYS A 90 58.37 -24.84 -45.36
CA LYS A 90 59.73 -25.37 -45.57
C LYS A 90 60.21 -26.18 -44.35
N GLY A 91 59.32 -27.04 -43.86
CA GLY A 91 59.56 -27.90 -42.72
C GLY A 91 59.55 -27.18 -41.37
N ARG A 92 59.26 -25.87 -41.29
CA ARG A 92 59.05 -25.17 -40.00
C ARG A 92 57.57 -25.12 -39.66
N PHE A 93 57.27 -25.23 -38.37
CA PHE A 93 55.92 -25.04 -37.85
C PHE A 93 55.92 -24.16 -36.61
N SER A 94 54.77 -23.55 -36.36
CA SER A 94 54.45 -22.68 -35.24
C SER A 94 53.01 -22.99 -34.84
N TYR A 95 52.77 -23.30 -33.57
CA TYR A 95 51.46 -23.75 -33.09
C TYR A 95 51.16 -23.18 -31.70
N ASP A 96 50.07 -22.42 -31.61
CA ASP A 96 49.63 -21.81 -30.35
C ASP A 96 48.74 -22.78 -29.56
N VAL A 97 49.00 -22.88 -28.26
CA VAL A 97 48.19 -23.63 -27.30
C VAL A 97 47.67 -22.69 -26.23
N GLN A 98 46.34 -22.65 -26.06
CA GLN A 98 45.68 -21.89 -25.00
C GLN A 98 45.39 -22.80 -23.80
N LEU A 99 45.83 -22.38 -22.61
CA LEU A 99 45.32 -22.89 -21.34
C LEU A 99 44.19 -22.00 -20.83
N THR A 100 43.15 -22.61 -20.27
CA THR A 100 42.03 -21.90 -19.61
C THR A 100 42.04 -22.06 -18.09
N GLU A 101 42.91 -22.93 -17.58
CA GLU A 101 42.98 -23.34 -16.18
C GLU A 101 44.45 -23.45 -15.75
N ASP A 102 44.71 -23.42 -14.43
CA ASP A 102 46.02 -23.68 -13.84
C ASP A 102 46.35 -25.18 -13.85
N ILE A 103 46.30 -25.78 -15.05
CA ILE A 103 46.55 -27.20 -15.27
C ILE A 103 47.45 -27.34 -16.49
N ALA A 104 48.57 -28.02 -16.31
CA ALA A 104 49.48 -28.30 -17.41
C ALA A 104 48.82 -29.22 -18.44
N LYS A 105 49.01 -28.91 -19.73
CA LYS A 105 48.50 -29.71 -20.84
C LYS A 105 49.65 -30.40 -21.56
N LYS A 106 49.52 -31.70 -21.83
CA LYS A 106 50.47 -32.44 -22.66
C LYS A 106 49.93 -32.52 -24.09
N ILE A 107 50.77 -32.15 -25.04
CA ILE A 107 50.46 -32.16 -26.47
C ILE A 107 51.38 -33.17 -27.15
N ILE A 108 50.84 -34.03 -28.00
CA ILE A 108 51.63 -35.03 -28.73
C ILE A 108 51.78 -34.56 -30.18
N LEU A 109 53.01 -34.28 -30.57
CA LEU A 109 53.39 -33.97 -31.93
C LEU A 109 53.89 -35.24 -32.59
N THR A 110 53.30 -35.64 -33.70
CA THR A 110 53.69 -36.82 -34.45
C THR A 110 54.00 -36.45 -35.89
N THR A 111 55.20 -36.76 -36.34
CA THR A 111 55.58 -36.67 -37.75
C THR A 111 55.51 -38.06 -38.38
N GLN A 112 55.04 -38.13 -39.62
CA GLN A 112 55.04 -39.34 -40.41
C GLN A 112 55.62 -39.08 -41.80
N TYR A 113 56.54 -39.95 -42.22
CA TYR A 113 57.02 -40.00 -43.61
C TYR A 113 57.07 -41.45 -44.06
N LYS A 114 56.30 -41.78 -45.10
CA LYS A 114 56.10 -43.17 -45.55
C LYS A 114 55.62 -44.05 -44.37
N ASN A 115 56.40 -45.08 -44.01
CA ASN A 115 56.09 -46.03 -42.95
C ASN A 115 56.76 -45.70 -41.61
N GLU A 116 57.50 -44.60 -41.52
CA GLU A 116 58.20 -44.19 -40.30
C GLU A 116 57.42 -43.10 -39.57
N LYS A 117 57.34 -43.24 -38.25
CA LYS A 117 56.72 -42.28 -37.34
C LYS A 117 57.69 -41.87 -36.26
N GLN A 118 57.66 -40.60 -35.91
CA GLN A 118 58.34 -40.09 -34.73
C GLN A 118 57.36 -39.21 -33.94
N SER A 119 57.28 -39.41 -32.63
CA SER A 119 56.44 -38.60 -31.74
C SER A 119 57.29 -37.91 -30.69
N LYS A 120 56.91 -36.69 -30.33
CA LYS A 120 57.41 -35.96 -29.16
C LYS A 120 56.24 -35.40 -28.37
N THR A 121 56.38 -35.41 -27.05
CA THR A 121 55.42 -34.79 -26.15
C THR A 121 55.97 -33.45 -25.69
N VAL A 122 55.17 -32.40 -25.83
CA VAL A 122 55.46 -31.08 -25.26
C VAL A 122 54.51 -30.86 -24.08
N THR A 123 55.05 -30.43 -22.94
CA THR A 123 54.26 -30.06 -21.76
C THR A 123 54.09 -28.54 -21.71
N ILE A 124 52.85 -28.08 -21.83
CA ILE A 124 52.49 -26.67 -21.68
C ILE A 124 52.15 -26.43 -20.21
N LYS A 125 52.94 -25.59 -19.54
CA LYS A 125 52.74 -25.23 -18.13
C LYS A 125 52.10 -23.84 -18.01
N PRO A 126 51.13 -23.65 -17.12
CA PRO A 126 50.65 -22.32 -16.80
C PRO A 126 51.80 -21.52 -16.17
N SER A 127 52.05 -20.30 -16.66
CA SER A 127 53.01 -19.40 -16.01
C SER A 127 52.41 -18.76 -14.76
N GLN A 128 53.28 -18.31 -13.84
CA GLN A 128 52.83 -17.57 -12.67
C GLN A 128 52.03 -16.31 -13.02
N ALA A 129 52.34 -15.67 -14.16
CA ALA A 129 51.60 -14.50 -14.64
C ALA A 129 50.16 -14.87 -15.01
N PHE A 130 49.97 -15.98 -15.74
CA PHE A 130 48.64 -16.51 -16.08
C PHE A 130 47.84 -16.92 -14.84
N VAL A 131 48.45 -17.64 -13.90
CA VAL A 131 47.78 -18.05 -12.66
C VAL A 131 47.32 -16.83 -11.84
N LYS A 132 48.16 -15.79 -11.74
CA LYS A 132 47.77 -14.52 -11.09
C LYS A 132 46.65 -13.81 -11.84
N HIS A 133 46.66 -13.85 -13.17
CA HIS A 133 45.59 -13.29 -14.00
C HIS A 133 44.26 -14.01 -13.76
N LEU A 134 44.24 -15.34 -13.78
CA LEU A 134 43.05 -16.14 -13.47
C LEU A 134 42.47 -15.80 -12.09
N ALA A 135 43.30 -15.75 -11.05
CA ALA A 135 42.87 -15.41 -9.70
C ALA A 135 42.31 -13.98 -9.59
N LYS A 136 42.90 -13.03 -10.34
CA LYS A 136 42.41 -11.65 -10.40
C LYS A 136 41.04 -11.57 -11.09
N GLU A 137 40.87 -12.29 -12.19
CA GLU A 137 39.61 -12.34 -12.93
C GLU A 137 38.50 -13.03 -12.12
N GLU A 138 38.80 -14.13 -11.42
CA GLU A 138 37.86 -14.78 -10.50
C GLU A 138 37.38 -13.82 -9.41
N LYS A 139 38.31 -13.08 -8.79
CA LYS A 139 37.97 -12.09 -7.77
C LYS A 139 37.12 -10.95 -8.34
N ARG A 140 37.40 -10.48 -9.56
CA ARG A 140 36.60 -9.46 -10.25
C ARG A 140 35.17 -9.97 -10.48
N LEU A 141 35.02 -11.15 -11.06
CA LEU A 141 33.70 -11.77 -11.30
C LEU A 141 32.92 -11.98 -9.99
N ALA A 142 33.59 -12.40 -8.91
CA ALA A 142 32.95 -12.53 -7.61
C ALA A 142 32.48 -11.17 -7.04
N SER A 143 33.27 -10.10 -7.23
CA SER A 143 32.88 -8.75 -6.80
C SER A 143 31.71 -8.19 -7.62
N GLU A 144 31.71 -8.38 -8.93
CA GLU A 144 30.62 -7.96 -9.83
C GLU A 144 29.31 -8.72 -9.52
N ALA A 145 29.40 -10.03 -9.25
CA ALA A 145 28.25 -10.83 -8.85
C ALA A 145 27.67 -10.35 -7.51
N LYS A 146 28.53 -9.98 -6.55
CA LYS A 146 28.09 -9.42 -5.26
C LYS A 146 27.40 -8.07 -5.44
N GLU A 147 27.98 -7.17 -6.22
CA GLU A 147 27.38 -5.86 -6.52
C GLU A 147 26.01 -6.01 -7.19
N GLN A 148 25.90 -6.92 -8.15
CA GLN A 148 24.64 -7.18 -8.84
C GLN A 148 23.57 -7.75 -7.89
N ALA A 149 23.95 -8.66 -6.99
CA ALA A 149 23.03 -9.19 -5.99
C ALA A 149 22.54 -8.12 -4.99
N GLU A 150 23.42 -7.21 -4.56
CA GLU A 150 23.06 -6.08 -3.71
C GLU A 150 22.11 -5.10 -4.42
N LYS A 151 22.37 -4.82 -5.71
CA LYS A 151 21.49 -3.98 -6.54
C LYS A 151 20.11 -4.60 -6.73
N GLU A 152 20.03 -5.91 -7.00
CA GLU A 152 18.76 -6.63 -7.12
C GLU A 152 17.98 -6.61 -5.80
N LYS A 153 18.66 -6.83 -4.67
CA LYS A 153 18.06 -6.76 -3.34
C LYS A 153 17.47 -5.37 -3.09
N ARG A 154 18.22 -4.30 -3.35
CA ARG A 154 17.74 -2.93 -3.20
C ARG A 154 16.53 -2.64 -4.09
N ALA A 155 16.54 -3.11 -5.34
CA ALA A 155 15.39 -2.95 -6.23
C ALA A 155 14.13 -3.62 -5.70
N LYS A 156 14.25 -4.81 -5.09
CA LYS A 156 13.12 -5.50 -4.43
C LYS A 156 12.60 -4.75 -3.21
N GLU A 157 13.49 -4.20 -2.39
CA GLU A 157 13.11 -3.39 -1.22
C GLU A 157 12.35 -2.11 -1.65
N ILE A 158 12.83 -1.43 -2.69
CA ILE A 158 12.15 -0.25 -3.26
C ILE A 158 10.77 -0.63 -3.82
N ALA A 159 10.68 -1.73 -4.58
CA ALA A 159 9.40 -2.18 -5.14
C ALA A 159 8.37 -2.57 -4.06
N ALA A 160 8.82 -3.16 -2.96
CA ALA A 160 7.97 -3.47 -1.81
C ALA A 160 7.47 -2.19 -1.12
N ALA A 161 8.34 -1.20 -0.93
CA ALA A 161 7.97 0.11 -0.39
C ALA A 161 6.94 0.83 -1.28
N GLU A 162 7.16 0.86 -2.60
CA GLU A 162 6.22 1.44 -3.57
C GLU A 162 4.85 0.79 -3.48
N THR A 163 4.79 -0.54 -3.48
CA THR A 163 3.52 -1.28 -3.36
C THR A 163 2.77 -0.90 -2.09
N ALA A 164 3.48 -0.82 -0.97
CA ALA A 164 2.86 -0.46 0.31
C ALA A 164 2.38 1.00 0.33
N VAL A 165 3.12 1.94 -0.24
CA VAL A 165 2.70 3.34 -0.35
C VAL A 165 1.46 3.45 -1.23
N VAL A 166 1.40 2.78 -2.38
CA VAL A 166 0.19 2.75 -3.24
C VAL A 166 -1.02 2.18 -2.49
N MET A 167 -0.84 1.13 -1.68
CA MET A 167 -1.92 0.60 -0.84
C MET A 167 -2.40 1.63 0.19
N ALA A 168 -1.48 2.37 0.81
CA ALA A 168 -1.81 3.42 1.76
C ALA A 168 -2.49 4.63 1.10
N GLU A 169 -2.14 4.95 -0.15
CA GLU A 169 -2.79 6.01 -0.93
C GLU A 169 -4.20 5.63 -1.37
N THR A 170 -4.40 4.40 -1.82
CA THR A 170 -5.70 3.92 -2.30
C THR A 170 -6.66 3.61 -1.15
N THR A 171 -6.14 3.17 -0.01
CA THR A 171 -6.92 2.86 1.20
C THR A 171 -6.25 3.52 2.41
N PRO A 172 -6.52 4.82 2.64
CA PRO A 172 -5.87 5.64 3.67
C PRO A 172 -6.41 5.27 5.05
N VAL A 173 -5.80 4.24 5.63
CA VAL A 173 -6.02 3.80 7.02
C VAL A 173 -4.68 3.66 7.73
N GLN A 174 -4.69 3.80 9.06
CA GLN A 174 -3.48 3.79 9.88
C GLN A 174 -2.61 2.55 9.66
N GLU A 175 -3.22 1.37 9.55
CA GLU A 175 -2.52 0.10 9.34
C GLU A 175 -1.67 0.10 8.04
N ASN A 176 -2.24 0.58 6.93
CA ASN A 176 -1.54 0.64 5.65
C ASN A 176 -0.43 1.69 5.67
N TYR A 177 -0.69 2.84 6.30
CA TYR A 177 0.32 3.88 6.51
C TYR A 177 1.51 3.34 7.31
N ASP A 178 1.28 2.66 8.44
CA ASP A 178 2.35 2.16 9.31
C ASP A 178 3.23 1.11 8.60
N LYS A 179 2.60 0.20 7.83
CA LYS A 179 3.32 -0.78 7.01
C LYS A 179 4.20 -0.09 5.97
N ALA A 180 3.63 0.87 5.23
CA ALA A 180 4.36 1.62 4.21
C ALA A 180 5.50 2.46 4.82
N PHE A 181 5.24 3.16 5.91
CA PHE A 181 6.23 3.95 6.64
C PHE A 181 7.40 3.10 7.11
N THR A 182 7.13 1.91 7.66
CA THR A 182 8.18 0.99 8.10
C THR A 182 9.09 0.55 6.95
N LEU A 183 8.50 0.18 5.80
CA LEU A 183 9.27 -0.23 4.63
C LEU A 183 10.10 0.93 4.06
N VAL A 184 9.51 2.12 3.94
CA VAL A 184 10.21 3.33 3.47
C VAL A 184 11.37 3.69 4.40
N GLN A 185 11.18 3.57 5.72
CA GLN A 185 12.24 3.83 6.69
C GLN A 185 13.39 2.82 6.62
N SER A 186 13.11 1.58 6.22
CA SER A 186 14.13 0.55 6.04
C SER A 186 15.01 0.74 4.80
N LEU A 187 14.57 1.55 3.82
CA LEU A 187 15.38 1.86 2.64
C LEU A 187 16.66 2.61 3.05
N THR A 188 17.71 2.47 2.26
CA THR A 188 18.99 3.17 2.51
C THR A 188 19.11 4.48 1.71
N SER A 189 18.25 4.68 0.72
CA SER A 189 18.27 5.81 -0.22
C SER A 189 16.90 5.90 -0.94
N GLU A 190 16.70 6.95 -1.76
CA GLU A 190 15.48 7.13 -2.59
C GLU A 190 14.17 7.26 -1.77
N LYS A 191 14.23 7.82 -0.56
CA LYS A 191 13.05 7.96 0.33
C LYS A 191 12.19 9.19 0.09
N SER A 192 12.76 10.26 -0.45
CA SER A 192 12.14 11.60 -0.40
C SER A 192 10.77 11.67 -1.08
N ASP A 193 10.56 10.93 -2.18
CA ASP A 193 9.25 10.89 -2.84
C ASP A 193 8.22 10.13 -1.98
N PHE A 194 8.60 8.96 -1.47
CA PHE A 194 7.76 8.17 -0.58
C PHE A 194 7.35 8.93 0.68
N GLU A 195 8.27 9.65 1.31
CA GLU A 195 7.99 10.45 2.51
C GLU A 195 6.95 11.55 2.23
N LYS A 196 7.02 12.22 1.07
CA LYS A 196 6.03 13.23 0.68
C LYS A 196 4.65 12.63 0.44
N ARG A 197 4.60 11.46 -0.20
CA ARG A 197 3.36 10.72 -0.44
C ARG A 197 2.74 10.27 0.88
N LEU A 198 3.54 9.70 1.78
CA LEU A 198 3.09 9.27 3.10
C LEU A 198 2.60 10.43 3.96
N GLU A 199 3.19 11.62 3.87
CA GLU A 199 2.69 12.80 4.59
C GLU A 199 1.27 13.18 4.14
N LYS A 200 0.97 13.11 2.84
CA LYS A 200 -0.40 13.34 2.33
C LYS A 200 -1.37 12.26 2.79
N VAL A 201 -0.94 11.00 2.80
CA VAL A 201 -1.73 9.87 3.33
C VAL A 201 -2.07 10.10 4.80
N LYS A 202 -1.08 10.50 5.60
CA LYS A 202 -1.25 10.80 7.03
C LYS A 202 -2.27 11.92 7.25
N GLN A 203 -2.17 13.01 6.49
CA GLN A 203 -3.13 14.11 6.56
C GLN A 203 -4.55 13.64 6.20
N THR A 204 -4.68 12.79 5.18
CA THR A 204 -5.98 12.22 4.77
C THR A 204 -6.58 11.36 5.87
N ILE A 205 -5.78 10.49 6.52
CA ILE A 205 -6.22 9.67 7.66
C ILE A 205 -6.68 10.55 8.81
N GLN A 206 -5.93 11.61 9.15
CA GLN A 206 -6.27 12.53 10.23
C GLN A 206 -7.60 13.24 9.96
N LEU A 207 -7.77 13.80 8.76
CA LEU A 207 -9.03 14.44 8.36
C LEU A 207 -10.21 13.47 8.40
N ALA A 208 -10.03 12.23 7.93
CA ALA A 208 -11.08 11.22 7.96
C ALA A 208 -11.44 10.81 9.40
N THR A 209 -10.45 10.69 10.29
CA THR A 209 -10.64 10.35 11.70
C THR A 209 -11.38 11.47 12.43
N GLU A 210 -10.93 12.72 12.27
CA GLU A 210 -11.60 13.89 12.86
C GLU A 210 -13.04 14.02 12.37
N LYS A 211 -13.27 13.86 11.06
CA LYS A 211 -14.63 13.84 10.49
C LYS A 211 -15.50 12.77 11.12
N ALA A 212 -14.98 11.54 11.27
CA ALA A 212 -15.73 10.44 11.87
C ALA A 212 -16.06 10.69 13.35
N GLU A 213 -15.11 11.24 14.12
CA GLU A 213 -15.33 11.61 15.52
C GLU A 213 -16.39 12.70 15.66
N LYS A 214 -16.29 13.78 14.86
CA LYS A 214 -17.27 14.87 14.85
C LYS A 214 -18.66 14.40 14.44
N THR A 215 -18.73 13.50 13.45
CA THR A 215 -20.00 12.89 13.02
C THR A 215 -20.63 12.10 14.17
N LYS A 216 -19.85 11.27 14.88
CA LYS A 216 -20.32 10.49 16.02
C LYS A 216 -20.77 11.37 17.20
N GLU A 217 -20.05 12.45 17.48
CA GLU A 217 -20.46 13.45 18.48
C GLU A 217 -21.81 14.09 18.12
N ALA A 218 -21.97 14.50 16.85
CA ALA A 218 -23.21 15.08 16.35
C ALA A 218 -24.38 14.08 16.42
N GLU A 219 -24.18 12.83 16.00
CA GLU A 219 -25.18 11.77 16.11
C GLU A 219 -25.61 11.52 17.56
N THR A 220 -24.65 11.51 18.49
CA THR A 220 -24.92 11.32 19.92
C THR A 220 -25.74 12.49 20.49
N ALA A 221 -25.33 13.73 20.21
CA ALA A 221 -26.04 14.92 20.66
C ALA A 221 -27.47 14.99 20.09
N LEU A 222 -27.62 14.64 18.82
CA LEU A 222 -28.90 14.59 18.14
C LEU A 222 -29.82 13.51 18.70
N ALA A 223 -29.31 12.31 19.00
CA ALA A 223 -30.09 11.25 19.65
C ALA A 223 -30.59 11.67 21.04
N VAL A 224 -29.80 12.43 21.79
CA VAL A 224 -30.24 13.02 23.07
C VAL A 224 -31.36 14.03 22.82
N ALA A 225 -31.23 14.93 21.84
CA ALA A 225 -32.25 15.92 21.52
C ALA A 225 -33.57 15.30 21.00
N GLU A 226 -33.49 14.19 20.27
CA GLU A 226 -34.66 13.42 19.81
C GLU A 226 -35.39 12.73 20.97
N SER A 227 -34.65 12.16 21.92
CA SER A 227 -35.25 11.50 23.10
C SER A 227 -35.74 12.50 24.15
N GLN A 228 -35.13 13.69 24.23
CA GLN A 228 -35.44 14.74 25.19
C GLN A 228 -35.51 16.10 24.46
N PRO A 229 -36.62 16.40 23.77
CA PRO A 229 -36.77 17.61 22.98
C PRO A 229 -36.90 18.85 23.87
N THR A 230 -35.74 19.44 24.22
CA THR A 230 -35.63 20.70 24.96
C THR A 230 -34.74 21.68 24.20
N LYS A 231 -34.91 22.99 24.43
CA LYS A 231 -34.06 24.03 23.81
C LYS A 231 -32.56 23.78 24.04
N ASN A 232 -32.20 23.33 25.24
CA ASN A 232 -30.80 23.08 25.59
C ASN A 232 -30.20 21.92 24.78
N HIS A 233 -30.92 20.80 24.64
CA HIS A 233 -30.44 19.67 23.85
C HIS A 233 -30.44 19.97 22.36
N TYR A 234 -31.41 20.74 21.87
CA TYR A 234 -31.42 21.24 20.50
C TYR A 234 -30.20 22.11 20.18
N GLU A 235 -29.88 23.11 21.00
CA GLU A 235 -28.70 23.96 20.75
C GLU A 235 -27.39 23.17 20.85
N ALA A 236 -27.30 22.19 21.75
CA ALA A 236 -26.14 21.29 21.81
C ALA A 236 -25.98 20.44 20.53
N ALA A 237 -27.07 19.86 20.03
CA ALA A 237 -27.07 19.09 18.78
C ALA A 237 -26.73 19.97 17.57
N LYS A 238 -27.29 21.18 17.50
CA LYS A 238 -27.00 22.17 16.47
C LYS A 238 -25.52 22.56 16.42
N LEU A 239 -24.91 22.81 17.59
CA LEU A 239 -23.49 23.12 17.70
C LEU A 239 -22.63 21.96 17.20
N ALA A 240 -22.96 20.72 17.61
CA ALA A 240 -22.21 19.54 17.20
C ALA A 240 -22.33 19.27 15.69
N ILE A 241 -23.52 19.43 15.10
CA ILE A 241 -23.75 19.27 13.66
C ILE A 241 -22.98 20.34 12.86
N ALA A 242 -22.92 21.58 13.34
CA ALA A 242 -22.15 22.64 12.69
C ALA A 242 -20.64 22.39 12.68
N ALA A 243 -20.15 21.51 13.56
CA ALA A 243 -18.73 21.12 13.64
C ALA A 243 -18.37 19.94 12.73
N VAL A 244 -19.33 19.30 12.05
CA VAL A 244 -19.07 18.19 11.12
C VAL A 244 -18.60 18.74 9.76
N PRO A 245 -17.40 18.35 9.27
CA PRO A 245 -16.93 18.75 7.95
C PRO A 245 -17.69 18.05 6.82
N ASP A 246 -18.35 18.86 5.97
CA ASP A 246 -19.17 18.47 4.80
C ASP A 246 -20.40 17.59 5.08
N GLU A 247 -21.45 17.81 4.27
CA GLU A 247 -22.66 16.97 4.15
C GLU A 247 -23.39 16.61 5.47
N THR A 248 -24.13 17.57 6.01
CA THR A 248 -24.98 17.39 7.20
C THR A 248 -26.42 16.98 6.88
N GLY A 249 -26.75 16.66 5.61
CA GLY A 249 -28.15 16.63 5.12
C GLY A 249 -29.13 15.83 5.98
N ASN A 250 -28.79 14.58 6.32
CA ASN A 250 -29.65 13.76 7.18
C ASN A 250 -29.72 14.31 8.62
N LEU A 251 -28.58 14.71 9.18
CA LEU A 251 -28.48 15.26 10.54
C LEU A 251 -29.29 16.56 10.67
N ALA A 252 -29.22 17.43 9.67
CA ALA A 252 -29.96 18.69 9.62
C ALA A 252 -31.47 18.46 9.58
N THR A 253 -31.94 17.52 8.75
CA THR A 253 -33.37 17.18 8.65
C THR A 253 -33.91 16.66 9.98
N ARG A 254 -33.14 15.81 10.67
CA ARG A 254 -33.49 15.30 12.00
C ARG A 254 -33.53 16.41 13.04
N LEU A 255 -32.58 17.34 13.00
CA LEU A 255 -32.54 18.49 13.89
C LEU A 255 -33.77 19.41 13.71
N ASP A 256 -34.21 19.63 12.46
CA ASP A 256 -35.42 20.40 12.17
C ASP A 256 -36.68 19.75 12.76
N ASN A 257 -36.78 18.42 12.72
CA ASN A 257 -37.89 17.69 13.35
C ASN A 257 -37.87 17.83 14.88
N VAL A 258 -36.69 17.84 15.50
CA VAL A 258 -36.56 18.12 16.94
C VAL A 258 -37.07 19.53 17.24
N ASN A 259 -36.66 20.53 16.45
CA ASN A 259 -37.12 21.91 16.62
C ASN A 259 -38.66 22.00 16.48
N ALA A 260 -39.24 21.36 15.48
CA ALA A 260 -40.68 21.32 15.28
C ALA A 260 -41.41 20.70 16.49
N THR A 261 -40.83 19.65 17.09
CA THR A 261 -41.38 19.01 18.30
C THR A 261 -41.34 19.94 19.51
N ILE A 262 -40.24 20.67 19.70
CA ILE A 262 -40.10 21.67 20.77
C ILE A 262 -41.13 22.78 20.62
N LEU A 263 -41.28 23.32 19.40
CA LEU A 263 -42.23 24.39 19.11
C LEU A 263 -43.69 23.94 19.34
N ALA A 264 -44.02 22.71 18.95
CA ALA A 264 -45.34 22.14 19.20
C ALA A 264 -45.63 21.96 20.70
N ALA A 265 -44.64 21.51 21.48
CA ALA A 265 -44.78 21.39 22.93
C ALA A 265 -44.96 22.75 23.62
N GLU A 266 -44.21 23.78 23.20
CA GLU A 266 -44.34 25.15 23.71
C GLU A 266 -45.72 25.75 23.42
N GLN A 267 -46.24 25.53 22.20
CA GLN A 267 -47.58 25.98 21.82
C GLN A 267 -48.66 25.30 22.67
N GLU A 268 -48.51 24.01 22.98
CA GLU A 268 -49.47 23.28 23.82
C GLU A 268 -49.47 23.80 25.26
N VAL A 269 -48.28 24.03 25.85
CA VAL A 269 -48.17 24.62 27.19
C VAL A 269 -48.79 26.02 27.22
N ALA A 270 -48.54 26.85 26.21
CA ALA A 270 -49.15 28.18 26.10
C ALA A 270 -50.68 28.11 25.98
N ARG A 271 -51.20 27.14 25.21
CA ARG A 271 -52.64 26.91 25.05
C ARG A 271 -53.29 26.47 26.35
N GLN A 272 -52.65 25.58 27.11
CA GLN A 272 -53.13 25.14 28.42
C GLN A 272 -53.13 26.30 29.43
N ALA A 273 -52.05 27.09 29.50
CA ALA A 273 -51.99 28.26 30.36
C ALA A 273 -53.07 29.31 30.02
N GLN A 274 -53.35 29.52 28.75
CA GLN A 274 -54.45 30.40 28.31
C GLN A 274 -55.83 29.84 28.69
N ALA A 275 -56.04 28.52 28.56
CA ALA A 275 -57.28 27.87 28.97
C ALA A 275 -57.49 27.94 30.49
N GLU A 276 -56.44 27.70 31.29
CA GLU A 276 -56.48 27.86 32.75
C GLU A 276 -56.76 29.31 33.16
N ALA A 277 -56.11 30.29 32.52
CA ALA A 277 -56.37 31.70 32.75
C ALA A 277 -57.83 32.09 32.42
N GLN A 278 -58.40 31.53 31.35
CA GLN A 278 -59.81 31.71 31.02
C GLN A 278 -60.71 31.09 32.10
N ILE A 279 -60.47 29.85 32.54
CA ILE A 279 -61.23 29.18 33.60
C ILE A 279 -61.18 29.97 34.92
N SER A 280 -60.02 30.52 35.31
CA SER A 280 -59.90 31.38 36.50
C SER A 280 -60.63 32.72 36.34
N SER A 281 -60.60 33.35 35.15
CA SER A 281 -61.35 34.59 34.90
C SER A 281 -62.87 34.40 34.92
N LEU A 282 -63.36 33.22 34.51
CA LEU A 282 -64.75 32.80 34.60
C LEU A 282 -65.17 32.45 36.05
N ALA A 283 -64.23 32.03 36.91
CA ALA A 283 -64.48 31.81 38.33
C ALA A 283 -64.54 33.13 39.14
N GLU A 284 -63.79 34.17 38.75
CA GLU A 284 -63.89 35.52 39.35
C GLU A 284 -65.07 36.36 38.84
N THR A 285 -65.65 36.00 37.69
CA THR A 285 -66.97 36.51 37.25
C THR A 285 -68.15 35.64 37.70
N GLY A 286 -67.89 34.59 38.48
CA GLY A 286 -68.86 33.85 39.29
C GLY A 286 -69.30 34.61 40.56
N GLY A 287 -69.35 35.94 40.50
CA GLY A 287 -70.10 36.77 41.44
C GLY A 287 -71.54 36.90 40.95
N THR A 288 -72.46 36.24 41.66
CA THR A 288 -73.91 36.55 41.66
C THR A 288 -74.54 36.84 40.29
N GLN A 289 -74.94 35.79 39.58
CA GLN A 289 -76.14 35.88 38.75
C GLN A 289 -77.24 35.06 39.42
N GLU A 290 -77.95 35.74 40.33
CA GLU A 290 -79.38 35.47 40.56
C GLU A 290 -80.05 35.48 39.19
N GLY A 291 -80.25 34.28 38.64
CA GLY A 291 -81.27 34.06 37.64
C GLY A 291 -82.57 34.58 38.21
N SER A 292 -83.07 35.64 37.58
CA SER A 292 -84.39 36.22 37.78
C SER A 292 -85.46 35.19 37.42
N GLY A 293 -85.63 34.18 38.27
CA GLY A 293 -86.93 33.64 38.58
C GLY A 293 -87.51 34.58 39.61
N ILE A 294 -88.22 35.61 39.16
CA ILE A 294 -89.17 36.29 40.04
C ILE A 294 -90.12 35.21 40.55
N THR A 295 -89.80 34.60 41.69
CA THR A 295 -90.82 33.95 42.50
C THR A 295 -91.69 35.10 42.99
N GLU A 296 -92.65 35.49 42.15
CA GLU A 296 -93.63 36.51 42.50
C GLU A 296 -94.37 35.97 43.73
N MET A 297 -93.96 36.46 44.90
CA MET A 297 -94.49 35.99 46.18
C MET A 297 -95.86 36.61 46.32
N VAL A 298 -96.88 35.77 46.26
CA VAL A 298 -98.27 36.17 46.41
C VAL A 298 -98.71 35.94 47.86
N TYR A 299 -99.62 36.78 48.33
CA TYR A 299 -100.28 36.60 49.61
C TYR A 299 -101.48 35.68 49.45
N VAL A 300 -101.55 34.63 50.25
CA VAL A 300 -102.66 33.68 50.29
C VAL A 300 -103.23 33.63 51.71
N THR A 301 -104.52 33.33 51.84
CA THR A 301 -105.12 33.04 53.14
C THR A 301 -105.21 31.52 53.35
N PRO A 302 -105.22 31.02 54.60
CA PRO A 302 -105.27 29.57 54.85
C PRO A 302 -106.47 28.87 54.21
N THR A 303 -107.64 29.53 54.16
CA THR A 303 -108.91 28.96 53.68
C THR A 303 -109.49 29.68 52.46
N GLY A 304 -108.81 30.69 51.90
CA GLY A 304 -109.32 31.44 50.75
C GLY A 304 -109.10 30.72 49.43
N ALA A 305 -109.94 31.05 48.46
CA ALA A 305 -109.85 30.54 47.08
C ALA A 305 -109.01 31.44 46.15
N LYS A 306 -108.39 32.50 46.67
CA LYS A 306 -107.71 33.52 45.87
C LYS A 306 -106.32 33.87 46.38
N TYR A 307 -105.43 34.25 45.45
CA TYR A 307 -104.12 34.82 45.75
C TYR A 307 -104.10 36.34 45.46
N HIS A 308 -103.23 37.07 46.14
CA HIS A 308 -103.25 38.53 46.22
C HIS A 308 -101.84 39.13 46.07
N ALA A 309 -101.68 40.24 45.33
CA ALA A 309 -100.36 40.90 45.20
C ALA A 309 -99.95 41.63 46.49
N ARG A 310 -100.94 41.92 47.35
CA ARG A 310 -100.79 42.56 48.66
C ARG A 310 -101.91 42.13 49.59
N LYS A 311 -101.74 42.30 50.90
CA LYS A 311 -102.81 42.05 51.89
C LYS A 311 -104.07 42.87 51.52
N CYS A 312 -105.17 42.19 51.17
CA CYS A 312 -106.35 42.80 50.54
C CYS A 312 -107.65 42.46 51.29
N GLY A 313 -107.95 43.21 52.37
CA GLY A 313 -109.11 43.01 53.24
C GLY A 313 -108.72 42.55 54.65
N ASN A 314 -109.70 42.25 55.50
CA ASN A 314 -109.49 41.96 56.94
C ASN A 314 -109.20 40.48 57.22
N GLY A 315 -108.16 39.91 56.60
CA GLY A 315 -107.76 38.51 56.75
C GLY A 315 -106.30 38.31 57.17
N THR A 316 -105.97 37.12 57.66
CA THR A 316 -104.58 36.70 57.93
C THR A 316 -103.96 36.15 56.64
N TYR A 317 -102.83 36.72 56.22
CA TYR A 317 -102.15 36.34 54.98
C TYR A 317 -100.77 35.75 55.26
N THR A 318 -100.42 34.68 54.55
CA THR A 318 -99.07 34.13 54.49
C THR A 318 -98.53 34.29 53.07
N GLN A 319 -97.22 34.46 52.93
CA GLN A 319 -96.57 34.53 51.62
C GLN A 319 -96.37 33.12 51.07
N ALA A 320 -96.66 32.92 49.78
CA ALA A 320 -96.44 31.68 49.05
C ALA A 320 -95.93 32.04 47.63
N SER A 321 -95.21 31.13 46.97
CA SER A 321 -94.85 31.35 45.57
C SER A 321 -96.08 31.29 44.67
N MET A 322 -96.07 31.98 43.54
CA MET A 322 -97.13 31.92 42.52
C MET A 322 -97.48 30.47 42.14
N GLU A 323 -96.48 29.60 41.94
CA GLU A 323 -96.70 28.17 41.62
C GLU A 323 -97.35 27.40 42.77
N GLN A 324 -97.02 27.72 44.02
CA GLN A 324 -97.68 27.11 45.17
C GLN A 324 -99.15 27.58 45.28
N ALA A 325 -99.46 28.81 44.87
CA ALA A 325 -100.84 29.29 44.83
C ALA A 325 -101.64 28.64 43.71
N LEU A 326 -101.07 28.53 42.51
CA LEU A 326 -101.71 27.87 41.36
C LEU A 326 -101.89 26.36 41.60
N SER A 327 -100.91 25.66 42.19
CA SER A 327 -101.05 24.23 42.53
C SER A 327 -102.10 23.97 43.61
N ARG A 328 -102.41 24.96 44.46
CA ARG A 328 -103.53 24.93 45.41
C ARG A 328 -104.89 25.24 44.76
N GLY A 329 -104.94 25.53 43.46
CA GLY A 329 -106.16 25.89 42.74
C GLY A 329 -106.69 27.27 43.08
N LEU A 330 -105.81 28.20 43.51
CA LEU A 330 -106.21 29.57 43.86
C LEU A 330 -106.26 30.44 42.60
N GLU A 331 -107.29 31.28 42.50
CA GLU A 331 -107.50 32.23 41.41
C GLU A 331 -107.00 33.65 41.77
N PRO A 332 -106.68 34.52 40.80
CA PRO A 332 -106.30 35.90 41.11
C PRO A 332 -107.44 36.69 41.78
N CYS A 333 -107.11 37.48 42.78
CA CYS A 333 -108.09 38.37 43.41
C CYS A 333 -108.38 39.60 42.56
N SER A 334 -109.62 39.74 42.07
CA SER A 334 -110.12 40.83 41.23
C SER A 334 -109.94 42.27 41.76
N LYS A 335 -109.40 42.46 42.97
CA LYS A 335 -109.15 43.78 43.57
C LYS A 335 -107.67 44.16 43.60
N CYS A 336 -106.77 43.17 43.57
CA CYS A 336 -105.34 43.39 43.76
C CYS A 336 -104.47 42.59 42.79
N PHE A 337 -105.10 41.91 41.84
CA PHE A 337 -104.59 41.36 40.60
C PHE A 337 -105.63 41.69 39.52
#